data_AF-A0A7W9A1N6-F1
#
_entry.id   AF-A0A7W9A1N6-F1
#
_cell.length_a   1.000
_cell.length_b   1.000
_cell.length_c   1.000
_cell.angle_alpha   90.00
_cell.angle_beta   90.00
_cell.angle_gamma   90.00
#
_symmetry.space_group_name_H-M   'P 1'
#
loop_
_entity.id
_entity.type
_entity.pdbx_description
1 polymer ?
#
loop_
_entity_poly.entity_id
_entity_poly.type
_entity_poly.pdbx_seq_one_letter_code
_entity_poly.pdbx_strand_id
1 'polypeptide(L)'
;MVDLILPGQGAGLVRLLGQRRGRATRLRLSGGRDVLAFNCAWGMDYAAEWEHLTLNLSPRVPAAPVSALSSAEVITAEDPDTGALLYRGLSR
;
A
#
# COMPACT_ATOMS: atom_id res chain seq x y z
N MET A 1 -9.77 27.42 7.25
CA MET A 1 -8.38 26.93 7.07
C MET A 1 -8.53 25.47 6.70
N VAL A 2 -8.12 25.07 5.50
CA VAL A 2 -8.13 23.64 5.13
C VAL A 2 -6.82 23.10 5.63
N ASP A 3 -6.85 22.30 6.69
CA ASP A 3 -5.66 21.61 7.15
C ASP A 3 -5.24 20.64 6.04
N LEU A 4 -4.13 20.97 5.38
CA LEU A 4 -3.60 20.14 4.30
C LEU A 4 -3.06 18.87 4.95
N ILE A 5 -3.67 17.71 4.65
CA ILE A 5 -3.06 16.43 4.96
C ILE A 5 -1.82 16.31 4.07
N LEU A 6 -0.65 16.54 4.66
CA LEU A 6 0.62 16.32 3.97
C LEU A 6 0.81 14.82 3.75
N PRO A 7 1.41 14.40 2.62
CA PRO A 7 1.76 13.00 2.41
C PRO A 7 2.67 12.48 3.54
N GLY A 8 2.38 11.29 4.05
CA GLY A 8 3.20 10.61 5.05
C GLY A 8 4.41 9.92 4.41
N GLN A 9 5.16 9.18 5.23
CA GLN A 9 6.35 8.43 4.81
C GLN A 9 6.01 7.29 3.83
N GLY A 10 4.77 6.79 3.85
CA GLY A 10 4.28 5.74 2.95
C GLY A 10 3.72 6.27 1.62
N ALA A 11 3.76 7.58 1.37
CA ALA A 11 3.22 8.18 0.15
C ALA A 11 3.80 7.60 -1.15
N GLY A 12 5.07 7.15 -1.11
CA GLY A 12 5.70 6.46 -2.24
C GLY A 12 5.00 5.15 -2.61
N LEU A 13 4.64 4.35 -1.61
CA LEU A 13 3.88 3.11 -1.79
C LEU A 13 2.47 3.38 -2.31
N VAL A 14 1.77 4.38 -1.74
CA VAL A 14 0.43 4.78 -2.18
C VAL A 14 0.45 5.18 -3.66
N ARG A 15 1.41 6.03 -4.05
CA ARG A 15 1.60 6.43 -5.45
C ARG A 15 1.88 5.24 -6.36
N LEU A 16 2.76 4.32 -5.94
CA LEU A 16 3.03 3.10 -6.68
C LEU A 16 1.72 2.31 -6.90
N LEU A 17 0.98 1.98 -5.84
CA LEU A 17 -0.25 1.19 -5.95
C LEU A 17 -1.30 1.87 -6.85
N GLY A 18 -1.40 3.20 -6.81
CA GLY A 18 -2.25 3.96 -7.74
C GLY A 18 -1.81 3.85 -9.20
N GLN A 19 -0.50 3.88 -9.46
CA GLN A 19 0.08 3.74 -10.81
C GLN A 19 -0.04 2.33 -11.38
N ARG A 20 -0.18 1.31 -10.53
CA ARG A 20 -0.39 -0.09 -10.96
C ARG A 20 -1.72 -0.31 -11.66
N ARG A 21 -2.72 0.58 -11.47
CA ARG A 21 -4.01 0.59 -12.20
C ARG A 21 -4.69 -0.78 -12.26
N GLY A 22 -4.81 -1.47 -11.13
CA GLY A 22 -5.43 -2.79 -11.06
C GLY A 22 -4.49 -3.97 -11.28
N ARG A 23 -3.21 -3.74 -11.66
CA ARG A 23 -2.23 -4.82 -11.77
C ARG A 23 -1.84 -5.33 -10.40
N ALA A 24 -1.77 -6.67 -10.28
CA ALA A 24 -1.35 -7.34 -9.07
C ALA A 24 0.04 -6.84 -8.61
N THR A 25 0.18 -6.68 -7.31
CA THR A 25 1.40 -6.23 -6.64
C THR A 25 1.54 -7.03 -5.36
N ARG A 26 2.61 -7.80 -5.20
CA ARG A 26 2.88 -8.57 -3.99
C ARG A 26 3.55 -7.66 -2.96
N LEU A 27 2.88 -7.46 -1.84
CA LEU A 27 3.39 -6.70 -0.70
C LEU A 27 3.92 -7.67 0.35
N ARG A 28 5.19 -7.55 0.71
CA ARG A 28 5.78 -8.30 1.82
C ARG A 28 5.76 -7.47 3.08
N LEU A 29 5.13 -7.99 4.12
CA LEU A 29 4.94 -7.30 5.39
C LEU A 29 6.00 -7.70 6.43
N SER A 30 6.25 -6.83 7.40
CA SER A 30 7.18 -7.07 8.51
C SER A 30 6.82 -8.24 9.40
N GLY A 31 5.54 -8.64 9.44
CA GLY A 31 5.07 -9.86 10.11
C GLY A 31 5.35 -11.17 9.34
N GLY A 32 6.12 -11.13 8.24
CA GLY A 32 6.43 -12.31 7.43
C GLY A 32 5.30 -12.80 6.53
N ARG A 33 4.20 -12.03 6.44
CA ARG A 33 3.05 -12.32 5.58
C ARG A 33 3.14 -11.55 4.27
N ASP A 34 2.70 -12.18 3.20
CA ASP A 34 2.50 -11.51 1.91
C ASP A 34 1.02 -11.21 1.66
N VAL A 35 0.74 -10.06 1.03
CA VAL A 35 -0.59 -9.65 0.60
C VAL A 35 -0.55 -9.28 -0.88
N LEU A 36 -1.52 -9.76 -1.66
CA LEU A 36 -1.66 -9.36 -3.05
C LEU A 36 -2.60 -8.15 -3.15
N ALA A 37 -2.06 -7.03 -3.62
CA ALA A 37 -2.80 -5.78 -3.80
C ALA A 37 -3.04 -5.51 -5.29
N PHE A 38 -4.28 -5.14 -5.61
CA PHE A 38 -4.70 -4.72 -6.96
C PHE A 38 -5.18 -3.26 -6.97
N ASN A 39 -5.74 -2.80 -5.86
CA ASN A 39 -6.06 -1.40 -5.61
C ASN A 39 -5.88 -1.07 -4.12
N CYS A 40 -5.91 0.23 -3.82
CA CYS A 40 -5.73 0.75 -2.49
C CYS A 40 -6.58 2.02 -2.32
N ALA A 41 -7.45 2.02 -1.32
CA ALA A 41 -7.91 3.24 -0.68
C ALA A 41 -6.95 3.55 0.48
N TRP A 42 -6.68 4.84 0.72
CA TRP A 42 -5.75 5.26 1.76
C TRP A 42 -6.27 6.48 2.50
N GLY A 43 -5.81 6.64 3.73
CA GLY A 43 -6.05 7.80 4.56
C GLY A 43 -4.92 7.97 5.57
N MET A 44 -4.94 9.07 6.32
CA MET A 44 -3.96 9.34 7.35
C MET A 44 -4.62 10.16 8.46
N ASP A 45 -4.37 9.78 9.70
CA ASP A 45 -4.85 10.55 10.85
C ASP A 45 -4.02 11.82 11.03
N TYR A 46 -4.56 12.80 11.76
CA TYR A 46 -3.81 13.99 12.11
C TYR A 46 -2.55 13.61 12.90
N ALA A 47 -1.40 14.17 12.48
CA ALA A 47 -0.07 13.91 13.04
C ALA A 47 0.44 12.45 12.89
N ALA A 48 -0.24 11.58 12.15
CA ALA A 48 0.31 10.27 11.82
C ALA A 48 1.46 10.40 10.82
N GLU A 49 2.51 9.59 11.00
CA GLU A 49 3.68 9.58 10.12
C GLU A 49 3.46 8.72 8.85
N TRP A 50 2.49 7.81 8.88
CA TRP A 50 2.28 6.78 7.87
C TRP A 50 0.80 6.63 7.51
N GLU A 51 0.51 6.34 6.25
CA GLU A 51 -0.83 6.12 5.73
C GLU A 51 -1.42 4.78 6.18
N HIS A 52 -2.72 4.79 6.47
CA HIS A 52 -3.57 3.62 6.60
C HIS A 52 -4.06 3.18 5.22
N LEU A 53 -3.86 1.92 4.88
CA LEU A 53 -4.19 1.35 3.58
C LEU A 53 -5.33 0.33 3.72
N THR A 54 -6.33 0.45 2.86
CA THR A 54 -7.37 -0.58 2.66
C THR A 54 -7.25 -1.11 1.23
N LEU A 55 -6.83 -2.36 1.11
CA LEU A 55 -6.50 -3.01 -0.15
C LEU A 55 -7.71 -3.77 -0.70
N ASN A 56 -7.83 -3.80 -2.04
CA ASN A 56 -8.78 -4.60 -2.82
C ASN A 56 -10.27 -4.29 -2.61
N LEU A 57 -10.60 -3.23 -1.86
CA LEU A 57 -11.97 -2.89 -1.50
C LEU A 57 -12.67 -1.99 -2.52
N SER A 58 -11.95 -1.05 -3.14
CA SER A 58 -12.56 -0.03 -4.00
C SER A 58 -11.71 0.24 -5.26
N PRO A 59 -12.18 -0.17 -6.45
CA PRO A 59 -13.34 -1.04 -6.66
C PRO A 59 -13.15 -2.42 -6.01
N ARG A 60 -14.22 -3.13 -5.67
CA ARG A 60 -14.10 -4.48 -5.10
C ARG A 60 -13.48 -5.42 -6.13
N VAL A 61 -12.44 -6.16 -5.73
CA VAL A 61 -11.80 -7.17 -6.58
C VAL A 61 -12.37 -8.55 -6.25
N PRO A 62 -12.97 -9.27 -7.23
CA PRO A 62 -13.48 -10.62 -7.01
C PRO A 62 -12.38 -11.58 -6.54
N ALA A 63 -12.70 -12.46 -5.60
CA ALA A 63 -11.81 -13.48 -5.02
C ALA A 63 -10.55 -12.96 -4.27
N ALA A 64 -10.22 -11.67 -4.34
CA ALA A 64 -9.14 -11.09 -3.55
C ALA A 64 -9.62 -10.73 -2.12
N PRO A 65 -8.87 -11.10 -1.08
CA PRO A 65 -9.19 -10.69 0.28
C PRO A 65 -9.03 -9.18 0.43
N VAL A 66 -9.93 -8.57 1.19
CA VAL A 66 -9.77 -7.19 1.67
C VAL A 66 -8.78 -7.22 2.83
N SER A 67 -7.86 -6.26 2.86
CA SER A 67 -6.87 -6.15 3.94
C SER A 67 -6.72 -4.69 4.35
N ALA A 68 -6.72 -4.44 5.65
CA ALA A 68 -6.38 -3.15 6.23
C ALA A 68 -5.02 -3.27 6.91
N LEU A 69 -4.11 -2.33 6.64
CA LEU A 69 -2.75 -2.31 7.19
C LEU A 69 -2.17 -0.89 7.17
N SER A 70 -1.12 -0.66 7.95
CA SER A 70 -0.30 0.54 7.84
C SER A 70 0.74 0.38 6.74
N SER A 71 0.98 1.45 5.98
CA SER A 71 2.07 1.50 5.00
C SER A 71 3.46 1.27 5.63
N ALA A 72 3.63 1.52 6.94
CA ALA A 72 4.84 1.22 7.70
C ALA A 72 5.14 -0.28 7.79
N GLU A 73 4.13 -1.14 7.63
CA GLU A 73 4.29 -2.59 7.70
C GLU A 73 4.90 -3.16 6.41
N VAL A 74 4.91 -2.41 5.31
CA VAL A 74 5.33 -2.90 3.99
C VAL A 74 6.84 -2.77 3.81
N ILE A 75 7.53 -3.90 3.74
CA ILE A 75 8.98 -3.98 3.50
C ILE A 75 9.30 -3.85 2.02
N THR A 76 8.62 -4.63 1.17
CA THR A 76 8.81 -4.57 -0.29
C THR A 76 7.48 -4.66 -1.02
N ALA A 77 7.44 -4.07 -2.21
CA ALA A 77 6.40 -4.34 -3.21
C ALA A 77 7.05 -4.86 -4.49
N GLU A 78 6.52 -5.94 -5.02
CA GLU A 78 7.07 -6.66 -6.18
C GLU A 78 5.98 -6.93 -7.22
N ASP A 79 6.36 -6.93 -8.50
CA ASP A 79 5.51 -7.43 -9.56
C ASP A 79 5.48 -8.97 -9.47
N PRO A 80 4.32 -9.60 -9.22
CA PRO A 80 4.26 -11.04 -8.93
C PRO A 80 4.55 -11.91 -10.15
N ASP A 81 4.38 -11.39 -11.37
CA ASP A 81 4.57 -12.13 -12.62
C ASP A 81 6.05 -12.15 -13.03
N THR A 82 6.76 -11.06 -12.75
CA THR A 82 8.17 -10.87 -13.18
C THR A 82 9.18 -10.95 -12.04
N GLY A 83 8.73 -10.84 -10.79
CA GLY A 83 9.61 -10.72 -9.61
C GLY A 83 10.32 -9.36 -9.50
N ALA A 84 9.99 -8.39 -10.34
CA ALA A 84 10.63 -7.08 -10.31
C ALA A 84 10.31 -6.34 -9.00
N LEU A 85 11.34 -5.85 -8.32
CA LEU A 85 11.18 -4.98 -7.15
C LEU A 85 10.69 -3.60 -7.59
N LEU A 86 9.51 -3.21 -7.12
CA LEU A 86 8.86 -1.95 -7.47
C LEU A 86 8.99 -0.89 -6.38
N TYR A 87 9.09 -1.33 -5.12
CA TYR A 87 9.23 -0.45 -3.96
C TYR A 87 9.96 -1.17 -2.83
N ARG A 88 10.72 -0.38 -2.06
CA ARG A 88 11.33 -0.79 -0.80
C ARG A 88 10.92 0.23 0.27
N GLY A 89 10.37 -0.28 1.37
CA GLY A 89 10.01 0.52 2.53
C GLY A 89 11.23 1.20 3.15
N LEU A 90 11.00 2.35 3.78
CA LEU A 90 12.03 2.98 4.59
C LEU A 90 12.29 2.08 5.80
N SER A 91 13.55 1.70 5.99
CA SER A 91 13.96 1.03 7.22
C SER A 91 13.82 2.03 8.37
N ARG A 92 13.14 1.62 9.44
CA ARG A 92 13.24 2.33 10.73
C ARG A 92 14.64 2.22 11.28
#